data_AF-A0A2R5L1C4-F1
#
_entry.id   AF-A0A2R5L1C4-F1
#
_cell.length_a   1.000
_cell.length_b   1.000
_cell.length_c   1.000
_cell.angle_alpha   90.00
_cell.angle_beta   90.00
_cell.angle_gamma   90.00
#
_symmetry.space_group_name_H-M   'P 1'
#
loop_
_entity.id
_entity.type
_entity.pdbx_description
1 polymer ?
#
loop_
_entity_poly.entity_id
_entity_poly.type
_entity_poly.pdbx_seq_one_letter_code
_entity_poly.pdbx_strand_id
1 'polypeptide(L)'
;VVAVFTWIVPAGQYDYVEGTKQPIPGTYKVVESNPQALWEIINAPINGFYEAKDIALFVLVIGGFLGVVMKTGAIDAGIAQVIKKLKGREKIMIPILMMIFAAGGTSFGMSEETIAFYPLLIPVFIGAGYDAMTAVGVVMLGAG
;
A
#
# COMPACT_ATOMS: atom_id res chain seq x y z
N VAL A 1 -4.34 -17.01 -15.36
CA VAL A 1 -3.56 -16.80 -16.61
C VAL A 1 -2.11 -17.19 -16.44
N VAL A 2 -1.37 -16.62 -15.48
CA VAL A 2 0.06 -16.96 -15.22
C VAL A 2 0.28 -18.45 -14.96
N ALA A 3 -0.60 -19.12 -14.20
CA ALA A 3 -0.50 -20.55 -13.97
C ALA A 3 -0.45 -21.34 -15.30
N VAL A 4 -1.31 -21.04 -16.27
CA VAL A 4 -1.37 -21.75 -17.58
C VAL A 4 -0.04 -21.68 -18.33
N PHE A 5 0.70 -20.59 -18.19
CA PHE A 5 2.02 -20.45 -18.80
C PHE A 5 3.06 -21.41 -18.19
N THR A 6 2.87 -21.94 -16.98
CA THR A 6 3.79 -22.92 -16.37
C THR A 6 3.82 -24.27 -17.10
N TRP A 7 2.80 -24.57 -17.93
CA TRP A 7 2.79 -25.76 -18.79
C TRP A 7 3.37 -25.52 -20.19
N ILE A 8 3.41 -24.26 -20.63
CA ILE A 8 3.76 -23.90 -22.01
C ILE A 8 5.20 -23.35 -22.07
N VAL A 9 5.61 -22.58 -21.07
CA VAL A 9 6.90 -21.92 -21.01
C VAL A 9 7.90 -22.84 -20.29
N PRO A 10 9.01 -23.24 -20.94
CA PRO A 10 10.03 -24.06 -20.30
C PRO A 10 10.72 -23.32 -19.16
N ALA A 11 11.01 -24.03 -18.08
CA ALA A 11 11.76 -23.49 -16.96
C ALA A 11 13.22 -23.25 -17.37
N GLY A 12 13.79 -22.10 -17.01
CA GLY A 12 15.18 -21.76 -17.31
C GLY A 12 15.87 -21.14 -16.11
N GLN A 13 17.14 -21.45 -15.94
CA GLN A 13 17.96 -20.98 -14.82
C GLN A 13 19.34 -20.53 -15.32
N TYR A 14 19.89 -19.52 -14.66
CA TYR A 14 21.28 -19.08 -14.82
C TYR A 14 22.13 -19.62 -13.67
N ASP A 15 23.40 -19.90 -13.94
CA ASP A 15 24.38 -20.10 -12.87
C ASP A 15 24.67 -18.74 -12.21
N TYR A 16 24.77 -18.72 -10.87
CA TYR A 16 25.06 -17.51 -10.10
C TYR A 16 26.49 -17.54 -9.58
N VAL A 17 27.11 -16.36 -9.47
CA VAL A 17 28.44 -16.26 -8.82
C VAL A 17 28.28 -16.59 -7.34
N GLU A 18 29.08 -17.55 -6.87
CA GLU A 18 29.03 -18.08 -5.50
C GLU A 18 29.12 -16.95 -4.46
N GLY A 19 28.17 -16.91 -3.52
CA GLY A 19 28.07 -15.86 -2.51
C GLY A 19 27.37 -14.57 -2.96
N THR A 20 26.84 -14.50 -4.19
CA THR A 20 26.11 -13.32 -4.70
C THR A 20 24.79 -13.72 -5.37
N LYS A 21 23.90 -12.74 -5.61
CA LYS A 21 22.69 -12.89 -6.44
C LYS A 21 22.92 -12.49 -7.91
N GLN A 22 24.17 -12.41 -8.37
CA GLN A 22 24.48 -11.96 -9.73
C GLN A 22 24.49 -13.15 -10.71
N PRO A 23 23.65 -13.14 -11.76
CA PRO A 23 23.64 -14.19 -12.77
C PRO A 23 24.87 -14.07 -13.68
N ILE A 24 25.48 -15.21 -14.03
CA ILE A 24 26.63 -15.28 -14.94
C ILE A 24 26.11 -15.18 -16.39
N PRO A 25 26.56 -14.19 -17.19
CA PRO A 25 26.14 -14.07 -18.59
C PRO A 25 26.49 -15.32 -19.40
N GLY A 26 25.54 -15.80 -20.22
CA GLY A 26 25.75 -16.94 -21.12
C GLY A 26 25.57 -18.33 -20.50
N THR A 27 25.25 -18.45 -19.20
CA THR A 27 25.04 -19.74 -18.52
C THR A 27 23.58 -20.18 -18.46
N TYR A 28 22.71 -19.60 -19.30
CA TYR A 28 21.31 -19.99 -19.35
C TYR A 28 21.16 -21.47 -19.71
N LYS A 29 20.48 -22.22 -18.86
CA LYS A 29 20.16 -23.63 -19.07
C LYS A 29 18.66 -23.84 -18.90
N VAL A 30 18.07 -24.61 -19.81
CA VAL A 30 16.71 -25.11 -19.63
C VAL A 30 16.76 -26.22 -18.59
N VAL A 31 15.94 -26.10 -17.56
CA VAL A 31 15.82 -27.07 -16.47
C VAL A 31 14.51 -27.83 -16.60
N GLU A 32 14.36 -28.89 -15.80
CA GLU A 32 13.12 -29.67 -15.77
C GLU A 32 11.93 -28.77 -15.39
N SER A 33 10.90 -28.76 -16.24
CA SER A 33 9.70 -27.98 -16.01
C SER A 33 8.91 -28.54 -14.83
N ASN A 34 8.58 -27.69 -13.86
CA ASN A 34 7.69 -28.01 -12.74
C ASN A 34 6.36 -27.24 -12.87
N PRO A 35 5.43 -27.69 -13.72
CA PRO A 35 4.15 -27.02 -13.91
C PRO A 35 3.31 -27.07 -12.65
N GLN A 36 2.50 -26.03 -12.40
CA GLN A 36 1.69 -25.97 -11.18
C GLN A 36 0.62 -27.04 -11.15
N ALA A 37 0.48 -27.80 -10.07
CA ALA A 37 -0.58 -28.81 -10.00
C ALA A 37 -1.97 -28.14 -9.95
N LEU A 38 -3.01 -28.81 -10.47
CA LEU A 38 -4.39 -28.28 -10.43
C LEU A 38 -4.83 -27.93 -8.99
N TRP A 39 -4.39 -28.73 -8.01
CA TRP A 39 -4.64 -28.50 -6.59
C TRP A 39 -3.91 -27.26 -6.06
N GLU A 40 -2.70 -26.97 -6.53
CA GLU A 40 -1.95 -25.77 -6.17
C GLU A 40 -2.61 -24.51 -6.73
N ILE A 41 -3.15 -24.56 -7.96
CA ILE A 41 -3.92 -23.44 -8.52
C ILE A 41 -5.14 -23.13 -7.65
N ILE A 42 -5.89 -24.17 -7.24
CA ILE A 42 -7.12 -23.98 -6.45
C ILE A 42 -6.79 -23.46 -5.05
N ASN A 43 -5.67 -23.90 -4.45
CA ASN A 43 -5.23 -23.43 -3.14
C ASN A 43 -4.48 -22.10 -3.15
N ALA A 44 -3.95 -21.67 -4.30
CA ALA A 44 -3.17 -20.43 -4.40
C ALA A 44 -3.90 -19.19 -3.85
N PRO A 45 -5.21 -18.96 -4.12
CA PRO A 45 -5.95 -17.87 -3.48
C PRO A 45 -6.00 -17.98 -1.96
N ILE A 46 -6.24 -19.19 -1.42
CA ILE A 46 -6.32 -19.43 0.02
C ILE A 46 -4.97 -19.10 0.67
N ASN A 47 -3.87 -19.59 0.10
CA ASN A 47 -2.53 -19.29 0.57
C ASN A 47 -2.22 -17.78 0.47
N GLY A 48 -2.62 -17.12 -0.61
CA GLY A 48 -2.50 -15.68 -0.75
C GLY A 48 -3.23 -14.90 0.34
N PHE A 49 -4.44 -15.32 0.73
CA PHE A 49 -5.15 -14.73 1.87
C PHE A 49 -4.41 -14.95 3.19
N TYR A 50 -3.81 -16.13 3.41
CA TYR A 50 -3.01 -16.41 4.60
C TYR A 50 -1.73 -15.55 4.66
N GLU A 51 -1.08 -15.32 3.52
CA GLU A 51 0.09 -14.43 3.43
C GLU A 51 -0.30 -12.97 3.67
N ALA A 52 -1.48 -12.55 3.20
CA ALA A 52 -2.00 -11.18 3.38
C ALA A 52 -2.67 -10.91 4.74
N LYS A 53 -2.67 -11.87 5.66
CA LYS A 53 -3.42 -11.79 6.93
C LYS A 53 -3.09 -10.54 7.77
N ASP A 54 -1.82 -10.14 7.80
CA ASP A 54 -1.36 -9.06 8.68
C ASP A 54 -1.89 -7.71 8.18
N ILE A 55 -1.85 -7.49 6.86
CA ILE A 55 -2.44 -6.32 6.19
C ILE A 55 -3.96 -6.33 6.33
N ALA A 56 -4.60 -7.50 6.11
CA ALA A 56 -6.06 -7.62 6.21
C ALA A 56 -6.58 -7.27 7.61
N LEU A 57 -5.92 -7.77 8.66
CA LEU A 57 -6.26 -7.42 10.04
C LEU A 57 -6.02 -5.94 10.33
N PHE A 58 -4.92 -5.37 9.85
CA PHE A 58 -4.63 -3.95 10.04
C PHE A 58 -5.70 -3.05 9.41
N VAL A 59 -6.08 -3.31 8.15
CA VAL A 59 -7.15 -2.57 7.45
C VAL A 59 -8.49 -2.70 8.18
N LEU A 60 -8.82 -3.90 8.66
CA LEU A 60 -10.05 -4.14 9.40
C LEU A 60 -10.10 -3.36 10.71
N VAL A 61 -8.99 -3.31 11.46
CA VAL A 61 -8.87 -2.54 12.70
C VAL A 61 -8.96 -1.04 12.43
N ILE A 62 -8.26 -0.53 11.42
CA ILE A 62 -8.34 0.89 11.03
C ILE A 62 -9.76 1.24 10.57
N GLY A 63 -10.39 0.42 9.74
CA GLY A 63 -11.76 0.63 9.27
C GLY A 63 -12.76 0.67 10.44
N GLY A 64 -12.62 -0.25 11.40
CA GLY A 64 -13.42 -0.25 12.63
C GLY A 64 -13.20 0.99 13.48
N PHE A 65 -11.95 1.38 13.69
CA PHE A 65 -11.59 2.61 14.40
C PHE A 65 -12.20 3.84 13.72
N LEU A 66 -11.96 4.02 12.43
CA LEU A 66 -12.49 5.15 11.65
C LEU A 66 -14.02 5.18 11.70
N GLY A 67 -14.69 4.03 11.58
CA GLY A 67 -16.15 3.94 11.71
C GLY A 67 -16.67 4.46 13.05
N VAL A 68 -15.99 4.14 14.15
CA VAL A 68 -16.33 4.66 15.49
C VAL A 68 -16.06 6.17 15.58
N VAL A 69 -14.88 6.63 15.15
CA VAL A 69 -14.49 8.06 15.26
C VAL A 69 -15.36 8.96 14.36
N MET A 70 -15.78 8.46 13.20
CA MET A 70 -16.73 9.15 12.34
C MET A 70 -18.11 9.23 13.01
N LYS A 71 -18.59 8.13 13.62
CA LYS A 71 -19.89 8.11 14.31
C LYS A 71 -19.94 9.05 15.52
N THR A 72 -18.81 9.30 16.19
CA THR A 72 -18.74 10.24 17.32
C THR A 72 -18.65 11.70 16.90
N GLY A 73 -18.44 12.00 15.62
CA GLY A 73 -18.17 13.36 15.14
C GLY A 73 -16.80 13.91 15.58
N ALA A 74 -15.94 13.07 16.15
CA ALA A 74 -14.61 13.48 16.59
C ALA A 74 -13.73 13.89 15.40
N ILE A 75 -13.95 13.27 14.23
CA ILE A 75 -13.34 13.72 12.97
C ILE A 75 -13.76 15.16 12.68
N ASP A 76 -15.05 15.47 12.56
CA ASP A 76 -15.54 16.80 12.21
C ASP A 76 -15.01 17.88 13.18
N ALA A 77 -15.00 17.59 14.48
CA ALA A 77 -14.43 18.47 15.50
C ALA A 77 -12.91 18.67 15.33
N GLY A 78 -12.19 17.58 15.03
CA GLY A 78 -10.76 17.62 14.74
C GLY A 78 -10.43 18.46 13.52
N ILE A 79 -11.20 18.30 12.43
CA ILE A 79 -11.07 19.11 11.21
C ILE A 79 -11.27 20.58 11.52
N ALA A 80 -12.36 20.93 12.20
CA ALA A 80 -12.66 22.31 12.58
C ALA A 80 -11.53 22.94 13.42
N GLN A 81 -10.95 22.16 14.33
CA GLN A 81 -9.83 22.60 15.16
C GLN A 81 -8.53 22.78 14.36
N VAL A 82 -8.24 21.87 13.43
CA VAL A 82 -7.09 21.95 12.53
C VAL A 82 -7.18 23.19 11.65
N ILE A 83 -8.33 23.43 11.01
CA ILE A 83 -8.57 24.63 10.20
C ILE A 83 -8.40 25.90 11.03
N LYS A 84 -8.96 25.95 12.24
CA LYS A 84 -8.84 27.10 13.14
C LYS A 84 -7.38 27.37 13.54
N LYS A 85 -6.61 26.31 13.81
CA LYS A 85 -5.21 26.40 14.25
C LYS A 85 -4.25 26.72 13.09
N LEU A 86 -4.60 26.30 11.88
CA LEU A 86 -3.82 26.52 10.67
C LEU A 86 -4.21 27.78 9.91
N LYS A 87 -5.19 28.56 10.37
CA LYS A 87 -5.59 29.82 9.75
C LYS A 87 -4.38 30.76 9.60
N GLY A 88 -3.99 31.05 8.36
CA GLY A 88 -2.81 31.83 7.97
C GLY A 88 -1.49 31.03 7.89
N ARG A 89 -1.51 29.71 8.08
CA ARG A 89 -0.36 28.78 8.02
C ARG A 89 -0.71 27.46 7.32
N GLU A 90 -1.72 27.49 6.44
CA GLU A 90 -2.25 26.32 5.74
C GLU A 90 -1.18 25.60 4.90
N LYS A 91 -0.15 26.31 4.45
CA LYS A 91 0.98 25.76 3.70
C LYS A 91 1.85 24.77 4.49
N ILE A 92 1.89 24.90 5.83
CA ILE A 92 2.67 24.00 6.69
C ILE A 92 2.00 22.62 6.83
N MET A 93 0.70 22.52 6.53
CA MET A 93 -0.05 21.26 6.58
C MET A 93 0.53 20.20 5.63
N ILE A 94 0.88 20.62 4.41
CA ILE A 94 1.41 19.75 3.36
C ILE A 94 2.68 19.02 3.83
N PRO A 95 3.79 19.71 4.20
CA PRO A 95 5.02 19.02 4.59
C PRO A 95 4.87 18.17 5.86
N ILE A 96 4.00 18.56 6.81
CA ILE A 96 3.74 17.75 8.00
C ILE A 96 3.06 16.44 7.62
N LEU A 97 1.98 16.50 6.84
CA LEU A 97 1.25 15.31 6.41
C LEU A 97 2.12 14.44 5.51
N MET A 98 2.89 15.04 4.58
CA MET A 98 3.85 14.30 3.77
C MET A 98 4.88 13.55 4.62
N MET A 99 5.42 14.16 5.69
CA MET A 99 6.34 13.46 6.60
C MET A 99 5.67 12.31 7.36
N ILE A 100 4.42 12.49 7.80
CA ILE A 100 3.67 11.42 8.48
C ILE A 100 3.44 10.25 7.53
N PHE A 101 2.99 10.52 6.30
CA PHE A 101 2.78 9.50 5.29
C PHE A 101 4.08 8.83 4.84
N ALA A 102 5.18 9.59 4.72
CA ALA A 102 6.49 9.03 4.42
C ALA A 102 6.99 8.11 5.52
N ALA A 103 6.79 8.46 6.79
CA ALA A 103 7.12 7.57 7.91
C ALA A 103 6.29 6.27 7.87
N GLY A 104 4.99 6.37 7.60
CA GLY A 104 4.10 5.21 7.45
C GLY A 104 4.46 4.34 6.25
N GLY A 105 4.66 4.95 5.09
CA GLY A 105 5.04 4.31 3.84
C GLY A 105 6.37 3.55 3.94
N THR A 106 7.41 4.19 4.49
CA THR A 106 8.73 3.57 4.64
C THR A 106 8.78 2.48 5.72
N SER A 107 7.93 2.56 6.74
CA SER A 107 7.94 1.58 7.84
C SER A 107 7.17 0.30 7.51
N PHE A 108 5.95 0.43 6.97
CA PHE A 108 5.04 -0.69 6.79
C PHE A 108 4.55 -0.87 5.35
N GLY A 109 5.02 -0.04 4.40
CA GLY A 109 4.55 -0.11 3.01
C GLY A 109 3.08 0.27 2.90
N MET A 110 2.68 1.37 3.54
CA MET A 110 1.28 1.78 3.76
C MET A 110 0.50 2.19 2.47
N SER A 111 0.91 1.74 1.29
CA SER A 111 0.38 2.21 0.01
C SER A 111 -1.11 1.83 -0.12
N GLU A 112 -1.46 0.59 0.21
CA GLU A 112 -2.82 0.06 0.14
C GLU A 112 -3.75 0.70 1.18
N GLU A 113 -3.23 1.02 2.36
CA GLU A 113 -4.02 1.53 3.48
C GLU A 113 -4.28 3.03 3.39
N THR A 114 -3.52 3.75 2.55
CA THR A 114 -3.77 5.17 2.26
C THR A 114 -5.19 5.45 1.78
N ILE A 115 -5.83 4.47 1.13
CA ILE A 115 -7.20 4.57 0.60
C ILE A 115 -8.21 4.91 1.72
N ALA A 116 -8.00 4.35 2.92
CA ALA A 116 -8.88 4.59 4.06
C ALA A 116 -8.77 6.02 4.60
N PHE A 117 -7.68 6.73 4.32
CA PHE A 117 -7.45 8.10 4.78
C PHE A 117 -8.01 9.17 3.85
N TYR A 118 -8.32 8.86 2.58
CA TYR A 118 -8.87 9.86 1.65
C TYR A 118 -10.19 10.48 2.11
N PRO A 119 -11.20 9.71 2.59
CA PRO A 119 -12.45 10.29 3.09
C PRO A 119 -12.23 11.21 4.29
N LEU A 120 -11.16 11.00 5.05
CA LEU A 120 -10.79 11.82 6.21
C LEU A 120 -10.06 13.10 5.79
N LEU A 121 -9.09 13.00 4.88
CA LEU A 121 -8.21 14.11 4.54
C LEU A 121 -8.79 15.05 3.49
N ILE A 122 -9.59 14.56 2.54
CA ILE A 122 -10.19 15.42 1.51
C ILE A 122 -10.99 16.57 2.14
N PRO A 123 -11.89 16.34 3.12
CA PRO A 123 -12.61 17.44 3.79
C PRO A 123 -11.70 18.39 4.56
N VAL A 124 -10.58 17.91 5.13
CA VAL A 124 -9.58 18.76 5.81
C VAL A 124 -8.94 19.72 4.82
N PHE A 125 -8.50 19.22 3.67
CA PHE A 125 -7.86 20.03 2.64
C PHE A 125 -8.83 21.04 2.03
N ILE A 126 -10.06 20.62 1.73
CA ILE A 126 -11.12 21.52 1.25
C ILE A 126 -11.41 22.62 2.29
N GLY A 127 -11.53 22.25 3.57
CA GLY A 127 -11.76 23.20 4.65
C GLY A 127 -10.57 24.15 4.90
N ALA A 128 -9.35 23.75 4.55
CA ALA A 128 -8.15 24.59 4.57
C ALA A 128 -7.95 25.44 3.30
N GLY A 129 -8.88 25.38 2.33
CA GLY A 129 -8.82 26.16 1.10
C GLY A 129 -8.03 25.53 -0.04
N TYR A 130 -7.67 24.25 0.07
CA TYR A 130 -7.10 23.45 -1.02
C TYR A 130 -8.18 22.64 -1.75
N ASP A 131 -7.78 21.92 -2.79
CA ASP A 131 -8.65 20.99 -3.52
C ASP A 131 -8.42 19.52 -3.12
N ALA A 132 -9.33 18.65 -3.57
CA ALA A 132 -9.22 17.21 -3.34
C ALA A 132 -7.96 16.61 -3.98
N MET A 133 -7.50 17.17 -5.10
CA MET A 133 -6.29 16.70 -5.79
C MET A 133 -5.03 16.93 -4.96
N THR A 134 -4.93 18.06 -4.27
CA THR A 134 -3.83 18.34 -3.34
C THR A 134 -3.83 17.34 -2.18
N ALA A 135 -5.01 17.01 -1.64
CA ALA A 135 -5.14 16.01 -0.58
C ALA A 135 -4.64 14.63 -1.04
N VAL A 136 -5.07 14.20 -2.22
CA VAL A 136 -4.64 12.92 -2.82
C VAL A 136 -3.13 12.94 -3.10
N GLY A 137 -2.61 14.03 -3.67
CA GLY A 137 -1.19 14.19 -3.98
C GLY A 137 -0.29 14.13 -2.75
N VAL A 138 -0.70 14.75 -1.64
CA VAL A 138 0.05 14.69 -0.35
C VAL A 138 0.17 13.27 0.16
N VAL A 139 -0.90 12.50 0.08
CA VAL A 139 -0.95 11.11 0.56
C VAL A 139 -0.15 10.20 -0.37
N MET A 140 -0.37 10.28 -1.68
CA MET A 140 0.34 9.46 -2.67
C MET A 140 1.85 9.74 -2.66
N LEU A 141 2.26 11.00 -2.76
CA LEU A 141 3.68 11.36 -2.77
C LEU A 141 4.35 11.15 -1.41
N GLY A 142 3.57 11.25 -0.33
CA GLY A 142 4.06 10.99 1.02
C GLY A 142 4.31 9.50 1.24
N ALA A 143 3.32 8.65 0.98
CA ALA A 143 3.40 7.22 1.29
C ALA A 143 4.28 6.41 0.32
N GLY A 144 4.49 6.93 -0.90
CA GLY A 144 5.25 6.23 -1.95
C GLY A 144 4.35 5.66 -3.03
#